data_AF-A0A6J6C7G2-F1
#
_entry.id   AF-A0A6J6C7G2-F1
#
_cell.length_a   1.000
_cell.length_b   1.000
_cell.length_c   1.000
_cell.angle_alpha   90.00
_cell.angle_beta   90.00
_cell.angle_gamma   90.00
#
_symmetry.space_group_name_H-M   'P 1'
#
loop_
_entity.id
_entity.type
_entity.pdbx_description
1 polymer ?
#
loop_
_entity_poly.entity_id
_entity_poly.type
_entity_poly.pdbx_seq_one_letter_code
_entity_poly.pdbx_strand_id
1 'polypeptide(L)'
;MALIAVTLPDGAEIGLTPGGQNVLIALIVEEFCSRYTPGGMVLYLGDAGQGDPVDHLDVLEEYGVRIADHGKVPDVVVLLADRGWLVLVEAVTSHGPINPLRKADLAALFDGQLGLVYVTAFPDMPTFTRYSREIAWETDVWVAENPTHLIHYNGDRFLGPYG
;
A
#
# COMPACT_ATOMS: atom_id res chain seq x y z
N MET A 1 24.41 7.79 6.00
CA MET A 1 23.69 8.39 4.85
C MET A 1 22.52 9.18 5.41
N ALA A 2 22.06 10.23 4.72
CA ALA A 2 20.89 10.99 5.19
C ALA A 2 19.60 10.17 5.00
N LEU A 3 18.66 10.29 5.94
CA LEU A 3 17.32 9.68 5.84
C LEU A 3 16.47 10.41 4.79
N ILE A 4 15.49 9.71 4.21
CA ILE A 4 14.42 10.31 3.41
C ILE A 4 13.37 10.82 4.39
N ALA A 5 13.19 12.14 4.46
CA ALA A 5 12.09 12.73 5.23
C ALA A 5 10.76 12.42 4.54
N VAL A 6 9.76 12.02 5.32
CA VAL A 6 8.41 11.73 4.86
C VAL A 6 7.42 12.36 5.82
N THR A 7 6.47 13.13 5.30
CA THR A 7 5.35 13.65 6.08
C THR A 7 4.17 12.68 6.02
N LEU A 8 3.77 12.14 7.17
CA LEU A 8 2.57 11.31 7.31
C LEU A 8 1.29 12.15 7.12
N PRO A 9 0.13 11.53 6.81
CA PRO A 9 -1.13 12.26 6.60
C PRO A 9 -1.61 13.09 7.81
N ASP A 10 -1.17 12.77 9.03
CA ASP A 10 -1.46 13.52 10.25
C ASP A 10 -0.50 14.70 10.50
N GLY A 11 0.49 14.89 9.61
CA GLY A 11 1.50 15.93 9.69
C GLY A 11 2.74 15.52 10.50
N ALA A 12 2.83 14.29 11.01
CA ALA A 12 4.04 13.80 11.66
C ALA A 12 5.17 13.60 10.62
N GLU A 13 6.39 13.87 11.04
CA GLU A 13 7.59 13.71 10.22
C GLU A 13 8.34 12.45 10.64
N ILE A 14 8.66 11.58 9.68
CA ILE A 14 9.45 10.38 9.89
C ILE A 14 10.64 10.33 8.93
N GLY A 15 11.60 9.45 9.21
CA GLY A 15 12.78 9.25 8.38
C GLY A 15 12.92 7.80 7.92
N LEU A 16 12.87 7.55 6.61
CA LEU A 16 13.13 6.24 6.02
C LEU A 16 14.60 6.08 5.64
N THR A 17 15.13 4.85 5.70
CA THR A 17 16.49 4.61 5.21
C THR A 17 16.55 4.77 3.69
N PRO A 18 17.62 5.36 3.14
CA PRO A 18 17.69 5.59 1.71
C PRO A 18 17.93 4.29 0.92
N GLY A 19 17.21 4.13 -0.18
CA GLY A 19 17.43 3.07 -1.17
C GLY A 19 16.35 1.99 -1.17
N GLY A 20 16.50 1.02 -2.10
CA GLY A 20 15.56 -0.09 -2.25
C GLY A 20 14.12 0.39 -2.47
N GLN A 21 13.19 -0.21 -1.73
CA GLN A 21 11.76 0.09 -1.80
C GLN A 21 11.37 1.40 -1.09
N ASN A 22 12.25 1.93 -0.24
CA ASN A 22 11.89 3.04 0.65
C ASN A 22 11.66 4.36 -0.09
N VAL A 23 12.33 4.53 -1.24
CA VAL A 23 12.05 5.66 -2.14
C VAL A 23 10.62 5.59 -2.66
N LEU A 24 10.13 4.39 -2.99
CA LEU A 24 8.76 4.21 -3.46
C LEU A 24 7.76 4.27 -2.30
N ILE A 25 8.09 3.75 -1.12
CA ILE A 25 7.27 3.89 0.10
C ILE A 25 7.04 5.37 0.44
N ALA A 26 8.09 6.21 0.39
CA ALA A 26 7.95 7.66 0.59
C ALA A 26 6.92 8.26 -0.40
N LEU A 27 7.03 7.92 -1.69
CA LEU A 27 6.08 8.38 -2.71
C LEU A 27 4.66 7.83 -2.49
N ILE A 28 4.51 6.60 -1.99
CA ILE A 28 3.20 6.06 -1.63
C ILE A 28 2.56 6.90 -0.52
N VAL A 29 3.32 7.26 0.51
CA VAL A 29 2.78 8.08 1.61
C VAL A 29 2.45 9.50 1.12
N GLU A 30 3.37 10.16 0.43
CA GLU A 30 3.22 11.58 0.09
C GLU A 30 2.29 11.83 -1.11
N GLU A 31 2.30 10.95 -2.11
CA GLU A 31 1.54 11.13 -3.36
C GLU A 31 0.33 10.22 -3.46
N PHE A 32 0.45 8.91 -3.17
CA PHE A 32 -0.69 8.02 -3.26
C PHE A 32 -1.70 8.29 -2.12
N CYS A 33 -1.24 8.32 -0.86
CA CYS A 33 -2.17 8.44 0.26
C CYS A 33 -2.87 9.80 0.28
N SER A 34 -2.16 10.88 -0.04
CA SER A 34 -2.74 12.23 -0.11
C SER A 34 -3.86 12.34 -1.17
N ARG A 35 -3.80 11.53 -2.24
CA ARG A 35 -4.76 11.56 -3.35
C ARG A 35 -5.90 10.57 -3.18
N TYR A 36 -5.60 9.34 -2.81
CA TYR A 36 -6.55 8.22 -2.88
C TYR A 36 -7.05 7.75 -1.53
N THR A 37 -6.32 8.05 -0.45
CA THR A 37 -6.73 7.74 0.93
C THR A 37 -6.73 8.98 1.84
N PRO A 38 -7.29 10.13 1.40
CA PRO A 38 -7.28 11.34 2.22
C PRO A 38 -8.02 11.11 3.54
N GLY A 39 -7.41 11.53 4.65
CA GLY A 39 -7.90 11.27 6.00
C GLY A 39 -7.63 9.85 6.53
N GLY A 40 -6.98 9.00 5.73
CA GLY A 40 -6.53 7.67 6.15
C GLY A 40 -5.35 7.74 7.10
N MET A 41 -5.28 6.79 8.02
CA MET A 41 -4.19 6.63 8.98
C MET A 41 -3.20 5.59 8.47
N VAL A 42 -1.94 5.97 8.31
CA VAL A 42 -0.85 5.04 7.99
C VAL A 42 -0.53 4.24 9.24
N LEU A 43 -0.90 2.97 9.25
CA LEU A 43 -0.71 2.07 10.39
C LEU A 43 0.65 1.38 10.37
N TYR A 44 1.21 1.11 9.19
CA TYR A 44 2.44 0.35 9.06
C TYR A 44 3.26 0.81 7.88
N LEU A 45 4.58 0.83 8.08
CA LEU A 45 5.58 0.98 7.02
C LEU A 45 6.66 -0.10 7.16
N GLY A 46 6.90 -0.85 6.09
CA GLY A 46 7.83 -1.99 6.02
C GLY A 46 9.33 -1.63 6.12
N ASP A 47 9.67 -0.36 6.32
CA ASP A 47 11.02 0.10 6.66
C ASP A 47 10.99 0.99 7.90
N ALA A 48 11.49 0.45 9.01
CA ALA A 48 11.92 1.24 10.14
C ALA A 48 13.41 1.53 9.96
N GLY A 49 13.72 2.73 9.47
CA GLY A 49 15.08 3.25 9.52
C GLY A 49 15.59 3.41 10.96
N GLN A 50 16.64 4.21 11.18
CA GLN A 50 17.12 4.53 12.55
C GLN A 50 16.15 5.43 13.37
N GLY A 51 14.87 5.52 12.99
CA GLY A 51 13.83 6.29 13.69
C GLY A 51 12.81 5.38 14.40
N ASP A 52 11.77 6.00 14.98
CA ASP A 52 10.67 5.25 15.57
C ASP A 52 9.87 4.53 14.48
N PRO A 53 9.67 3.20 14.59
CA PRO A 53 8.91 2.44 13.60
C PRO A 53 7.46 2.90 13.57
N VAL A 54 6.91 3.06 12.36
CA VAL A 54 5.45 3.16 12.18
C VAL A 54 4.90 1.74 12.18
N ASP A 55 4.44 1.31 13.35
CA ASP A 55 3.75 0.03 13.55
C ASP A 55 2.64 0.21 14.59
N HIS A 56 1.42 0.41 14.09
CA HIS A 56 0.17 0.61 14.83
C HIS A 56 -0.86 -0.44 14.41
N LEU A 57 -0.40 -1.62 13.99
CA LEU A 57 -1.28 -2.70 13.54
C LEU A 57 -2.18 -3.26 14.67
N ASP A 58 -1.85 -2.99 15.92
CA ASP A 58 -2.66 -3.33 17.10
C ASP A 58 -4.05 -2.66 17.08
N VAL A 59 -4.16 -1.48 16.46
CA VAL A 59 -5.46 -0.81 16.22
C VAL A 59 -6.44 -1.70 15.44
N LEU A 60 -5.94 -2.63 14.63
CA LEU A 60 -6.79 -3.53 13.84
C LEU A 60 -7.54 -4.56 14.69
N GLU A 61 -7.15 -4.79 15.94
CA GLU A 61 -7.87 -5.69 16.85
C GLU A 61 -9.30 -5.22 17.12
N GLU A 62 -9.55 -3.90 17.11
CA GLU A 62 -10.89 -3.30 17.26
C GLU A 62 -11.83 -3.70 16.11
N TYR A 63 -11.26 -4.08 14.96
CA TYR A 63 -11.97 -4.52 13.76
C TYR A 63 -11.95 -6.05 13.58
N GLY A 64 -11.50 -6.76 14.61
CA GLY A 64 -11.43 -8.23 14.64
C GLY A 64 -10.26 -8.81 13.84
N VAL A 65 -9.30 -8.00 13.41
CA VAL A 65 -8.13 -8.45 12.67
C VAL A 65 -6.97 -8.64 13.64
N ARG A 66 -6.35 -9.83 13.64
CA ARG A 66 -5.16 -10.13 14.45
C ARG A 66 -4.03 -10.62 13.56
N ILE A 67 -2.96 -9.84 13.48
CA ILE A 67 -1.81 -10.14 12.63
C ILE A 67 -0.92 -11.19 13.31
N ALA A 68 -1.02 -12.44 12.86
CA ALA A 68 -0.26 -13.54 13.45
C ALA A 68 1.23 -13.55 13.05
N ASP A 69 1.57 -12.96 11.90
CA ASP A 69 2.92 -12.97 11.34
C ASP A 69 3.24 -11.60 10.73
N HIS A 70 3.95 -10.76 11.49
CA HIS A 70 4.35 -9.42 11.06
C HIS A 70 5.29 -9.47 9.85
N GLY A 71 5.99 -10.58 9.61
CA GLY A 71 6.88 -10.74 8.45
C GLY A 71 6.17 -10.88 7.11
N LYS A 72 4.84 -10.97 7.11
CA LYS A 72 4.00 -11.08 5.91
C LYS A 72 3.16 -9.84 5.63
N VAL A 73 3.26 -8.81 6.45
CA VAL A 73 2.58 -7.52 6.27
C VAL A 73 3.13 -6.86 4.99
N PRO A 74 2.29 -6.18 4.18
CA PRO A 74 2.75 -5.45 3.00
C PRO A 74 3.54 -4.19 3.39
N ASP A 75 4.22 -3.57 2.43
CA ASP A 75 5.08 -2.42 2.70
C ASP A 75 4.38 -1.21 3.31
N VAL A 76 3.09 -0.99 3.00
CA VAL A 76 2.28 0.08 3.61
C VAL A 76 0.88 -0.43 3.92
N VAL A 77 0.38 -0.11 5.12
CA VAL A 77 -1.01 -0.37 5.52
C VAL A 77 -1.67 0.94 5.91
N VAL A 78 -2.83 1.26 5.31
CA VAL A 78 -3.60 2.47 5.59
C VAL A 78 -5.03 2.14 5.99
N LEU A 79 -5.49 2.64 7.13
CA LEU A 79 -6.86 2.50 7.60
C LEU A 79 -7.70 3.73 7.21
N LEU A 80 -8.82 3.49 6.52
CA LEU A 80 -9.88 4.46 6.27
C LEU A 80 -11.10 4.07 7.11
N ALA A 81 -11.09 4.47 8.38
CA ALA A 81 -12.10 4.06 9.35
C ALA A 81 -13.52 4.54 8.98
N ASP A 82 -13.64 5.71 8.36
CA ASP A 82 -14.91 6.29 7.87
C ASP A 82 -15.56 5.44 6.77
N ARG A 83 -14.75 4.72 5.97
CA ARG A 83 -15.20 3.82 4.91
C ARG A 83 -15.22 2.35 5.34
N GLY A 84 -14.65 2.03 6.49
CA GLY A 84 -14.38 0.66 6.91
C GLY A 84 -13.45 -0.07 5.95
N TRP A 85 -12.44 0.61 5.39
CA TRP A 85 -11.48 0.02 4.45
C TRP A 85 -10.08 -0.10 5.04
N LEU A 86 -9.38 -1.14 4.64
CA LEU A 86 -7.96 -1.32 4.87
C LEU A 86 -7.24 -1.40 3.52
N VAL A 87 -6.39 -0.42 3.24
CA VAL A 87 -5.62 -0.34 2.01
C VAL A 87 -4.25 -0.96 2.24
N LEU A 88 -3.96 -2.03 1.50
CA LEU A 88 -2.76 -2.84 1.58
C LEU A 88 -1.91 -2.57 0.35
N VAL A 89 -0.76 -1.93 0.51
CA VAL A 89 0.09 -1.48 -0.60
C VAL A 89 1.43 -2.21 -0.59
N GLU A 90 1.79 -2.86 -1.69
CA GLU A 90 3.11 -3.45 -1.94
C GLU A 90 3.92 -2.54 -2.88
N ALA A 91 5.13 -2.17 -2.48
CA ALA A 91 6.07 -1.35 -3.24
C ALA A 91 6.98 -2.25 -4.06
N VAL A 92 6.70 -2.39 -5.36
CA VAL A 92 7.43 -3.35 -6.18
C VAL A 92 8.88 -2.94 -6.38
N THR A 93 9.76 -3.78 -5.81
CA THR A 93 11.19 -3.82 -6.12
C THR A 93 11.58 -5.23 -6.59
N SER A 94 12.16 -6.06 -5.72
CA SER A 94 12.56 -7.44 -6.02
C SER A 94 11.52 -8.49 -5.66
N HIS A 95 10.59 -8.21 -4.74
CA HIS A 95 9.61 -9.18 -4.22
C HIS A 95 8.38 -9.39 -5.12
N GLY A 96 8.27 -8.62 -6.22
CA GLY A 96 7.19 -8.75 -7.19
C GLY A 96 5.86 -8.12 -6.74
N PRO A 97 4.81 -8.17 -7.57
CA PRO A 97 3.53 -7.55 -7.30
C PRO A 97 2.63 -8.38 -6.37
N ILE A 98 1.46 -7.84 -6.00
CA ILE A 98 0.37 -8.64 -5.45
C ILE A 98 -0.17 -9.56 -6.56
N ASN A 99 0.37 -10.78 -6.61
CA ASN A 99 -0.11 -11.86 -7.47
C ASN A 99 -1.28 -12.63 -6.81
N PRO A 100 -1.93 -13.58 -7.51
CA PRO A 100 -3.09 -14.29 -6.95
C PRO A 100 -2.82 -15.03 -5.63
N LEU A 101 -1.62 -15.59 -5.47
CA LEU A 101 -1.23 -16.27 -4.22
C LEU A 101 -1.05 -15.25 -3.09
N ARG A 102 -0.31 -14.17 -3.34
CA ARG A 102 -0.08 -13.09 -2.36
C ARG A 102 -1.38 -12.41 -1.96
N LYS A 103 -2.31 -12.21 -2.89
CA LYS A 103 -3.67 -11.68 -2.60
C LYS A 103 -4.41 -12.60 -1.63
N ALA A 104 -4.37 -13.92 -1.85
CA ALA A 104 -5.00 -14.88 -0.95
C ALA A 104 -4.34 -14.90 0.44
N ASP A 105 -3.02 -14.81 0.50
CA ASP A 105 -2.27 -14.71 1.77
C ASP A 105 -2.63 -13.44 2.55
N LEU A 106 -2.72 -12.28 1.87
CA LEU A 106 -3.12 -11.02 2.48
C LEU A 106 -4.58 -11.07 2.95
N ALA A 107 -5.48 -11.66 2.17
CA ALA A 107 -6.88 -11.84 2.56
C ALA A 107 -7.01 -12.67 3.85
N ALA A 108 -6.21 -13.72 3.99
CA ALA A 108 -6.18 -14.55 5.19
C ALA A 108 -5.50 -13.84 6.38
N LEU A 109 -4.43 -13.07 6.12
CA LEU A 109 -3.69 -12.35 7.16
C LEU A 109 -4.50 -11.21 7.78
N PHE A 110 -5.32 -10.54 6.97
CA PHE A 110 -6.15 -9.40 7.37
C PHE A 110 -7.66 -9.73 7.44
N ASP A 111 -8.00 -11.00 7.69
CA ASP A 111 -9.39 -11.43 7.83
C ASP A 111 -10.07 -10.74 9.03
N GLY A 112 -11.23 -10.13 8.78
CA GLY A 112 -11.94 -9.32 9.76
C GLY A 112 -13.09 -8.52 9.16
N GLN A 113 -13.46 -7.42 9.81
CA GLN A 113 -14.65 -6.64 9.45
C GLN A 113 -14.40 -5.58 8.36
N LEU A 114 -13.14 -5.28 8.05
CA LEU A 114 -12.75 -4.23 7.10
C LEU A 114 -12.79 -4.75 5.65
N GLY A 115 -13.21 -3.89 4.72
CA GLY A 115 -13.06 -4.14 3.29
C GLY A 115 -11.59 -3.97 2.87
N LEU A 116 -11.01 -5.01 2.26
CA LEU A 116 -9.62 -4.98 1.83
C LEU A 116 -9.49 -4.35 0.43
N VAL A 117 -8.60 -3.36 0.30
CA VAL A 117 -8.21 -2.75 -0.97
C VAL A 117 -6.75 -3.07 -1.22
N TYR A 118 -6.45 -3.75 -2.32
CA TYR A 118 -5.10 -4.20 -2.65
C TYR A 118 -4.50 -3.28 -3.71
N VAL A 119 -3.31 -2.75 -3.45
CA VAL A 119 -2.61 -1.86 -4.37
C VAL A 119 -1.20 -2.37 -4.60
N THR A 120 -0.83 -2.56 -5.86
CA THR A 120 0.57 -2.75 -6.24
C THR A 120 1.13 -1.43 -6.76
N ALA A 121 2.14 -0.89 -6.09
CA ALA A 121 2.80 0.34 -6.46
C ALA A 121 4.09 0.06 -7.27
N PHE A 122 4.31 0.82 -8.33
CA PHE A 122 5.52 0.77 -9.15
C PHE A 122 6.19 2.15 -9.23
N PRO A 123 7.52 2.21 -9.37
CA PRO A 123 8.21 3.48 -9.56
C PRO A 123 7.92 4.07 -10.94
N ASP A 124 7.80 3.23 -11.97
CA ASP A 124 7.72 3.63 -13.37
C ASP A 124 6.95 2.63 -14.25
N MET A 125 6.54 3.08 -15.43
CA MET A 125 5.81 2.27 -16.40
C MET A 125 6.59 1.07 -16.96
N PRO A 126 7.91 1.16 -17.23
CA PRO A 126 8.71 0.00 -17.64
C PRO A 126 8.70 -1.14 -16.62
N THR A 127 8.81 -0.82 -15.33
CA THR A 127 8.77 -1.81 -14.24
C THR A 127 7.38 -2.43 -14.14
N PHE A 128 6.31 -1.62 -14.19
CA PHE A 128 4.94 -2.13 -14.26
C PHE A 128 4.75 -3.11 -15.44
N THR A 129 5.19 -2.73 -16.64
CA THR A 129 5.02 -3.53 -17.86
C THR A 129 5.64 -4.92 -17.71
N ARG A 130 6.82 -5.02 -17.07
CA ARG A 130 7.51 -6.28 -16.79
C ARG A 130 6.65 -7.25 -15.97
N TYR A 131 5.95 -6.73 -14.96
CA TYR A 131 5.17 -7.53 -14.01
C TYR A 131 3.67 -7.60 -14.32
N SER A 132 3.20 -6.84 -15.32
CA SER A 132 1.77 -6.67 -15.65
C SER A 132 0.96 -7.97 -15.80
N ARG A 133 1.63 -9.09 -16.14
CA ARG A 133 0.98 -10.41 -16.32
C ARG A 133 0.82 -11.20 -15.02
N GLU A 134 1.50 -10.80 -13.96
CA GLU A 134 1.54 -11.52 -12.68
C GLU A 134 0.58 -10.93 -11.66
N ILE A 135 0.12 -9.69 -11.88
CA ILE A 135 -0.78 -8.94 -10.99
C ILE A 135 -2.13 -9.65 -10.91
N ALA A 136 -2.65 -9.80 -9.70
CA ALA A 136 -3.95 -10.41 -9.46
C ALA A 136 -5.10 -9.56 -10.05
N TRP A 137 -6.18 -10.23 -10.43
CA TRP A 137 -7.45 -9.53 -10.69
C TRP A 137 -8.08 -9.04 -9.38
N GLU A 138 -8.95 -8.04 -9.50
CA GLU A 138 -9.60 -7.31 -8.41
C GLU A 138 -8.58 -6.66 -7.45
N THR A 139 -7.54 -6.08 -8.03
CA THR A 139 -6.56 -5.24 -7.35
C THR A 139 -6.33 -3.97 -8.16
N ASP A 140 -5.75 -2.97 -7.53
CA ASP A 140 -5.38 -1.72 -8.17
C ASP A 140 -3.86 -1.64 -8.36
N VAL A 141 -3.46 -0.85 -9.35
CA VAL A 141 -2.07 -0.55 -9.63
C VAL A 141 -1.89 0.97 -9.62
N TRP A 142 -0.86 1.42 -8.92
CA TRP A 142 -0.43 2.80 -8.92
C TRP A 142 1.00 2.90 -9.43
N VAL A 143 1.29 3.90 -10.26
CA VAL A 143 2.63 4.13 -10.81
C VAL A 143 3.06 5.53 -10.45
N ALA A 144 4.16 5.65 -9.70
CA ALA A 144 4.61 6.94 -9.17
C ALA A 144 4.93 7.97 -10.27
N GLU A 145 5.35 7.51 -11.45
CA GLU A 145 5.53 8.35 -12.65
C GLU A 145 4.24 9.07 -13.09
N ASN A 146 3.06 8.50 -12.80
CA ASN A 146 1.74 9.05 -13.15
C ASN A 146 0.83 9.10 -11.91
N PRO A 147 1.16 9.90 -10.89
CA PRO A 147 0.62 9.75 -9.53
C PRO A 147 -0.88 10.05 -9.44
N THR A 148 -1.41 10.80 -10.40
CA THR A 148 -2.83 11.20 -10.51
C THR A 148 -3.74 10.15 -11.13
N HIS A 149 -3.21 8.99 -11.54
CA HIS A 149 -3.98 7.92 -12.16
C HIS A 149 -3.81 6.57 -11.44
N LEU A 150 -4.80 5.70 -11.64
CA LEU A 150 -4.76 4.28 -11.24
C LEU A 150 -5.05 3.41 -12.46
N ILE A 151 -4.52 2.19 -12.44
CA ILE A 151 -4.89 1.12 -13.36
C ILE A 151 -5.67 0.08 -12.54
N HIS A 152 -6.92 -0.18 -12.92
CA HIS A 152 -7.78 -1.12 -12.22
C HIS A 152 -7.74 -2.48 -12.90
N TYR A 153 -7.18 -3.50 -12.24
CA TYR A 153 -7.33 -4.88 -12.69
C TYR A 153 -8.68 -5.36 -12.21
N ASN A 154 -9.71 -5.14 -13.02
CA ASN A 154 -11.09 -5.26 -12.57
C ASN A 154 -11.88 -6.33 -13.35
N GLY A 155 -13.01 -6.74 -12.77
CA GLY A 155 -14.05 -7.53 -13.43
C GLY A 155 -15.12 -6.63 -14.06
N ASP A 156 -16.33 -6.64 -13.51
CA ASP A 156 -17.53 -6.01 -14.07
C ASP A 156 -17.79 -4.57 -13.57
N ARG A 157 -17.03 -4.08 -12.59
CA ARG A 157 -17.41 -2.89 -11.80
C ARG A 157 -17.30 -1.52 -12.50
N PHE A 158 -16.54 -1.35 -13.59
CA PHE A 158 -16.18 -0.01 -14.12
C PHE A 158 -16.47 0.25 -15.61
N LEU A 159 -17.24 -0.60 -16.31
CA LEU A 159 -17.55 -0.33 -17.72
C LEU A 159 -18.51 0.86 -17.84
N GLY A 160 -18.04 1.95 -18.43
CA GLY A 160 -18.82 3.14 -18.72
C GLY A 160 -18.02 4.17 -19.54
N PRO A 161 -18.69 5.13 -20.19
CA PRO A 161 -18.00 6.18 -20.93
C PRO A 161 -17.22 7.11 -19.98
N TYR A 162 -16.04 7.53 -20.43
CA TYR A 162 -15.33 8.66 -19.84
C TYR A 162 -15.84 9.95 -20.52
N GLY A 163 -16.64 10.74 -19.80
CA GLY A 163 -17.19 12.02 -20.29
C GLY A 163 -18.71 12.09 -20.33
#